data_AF-A0A2N2FK60-F1
#
_entry.id   AF-A0A2N2FK60-F1
#
_cell.length_a   1.000
_cell.length_b   1.000
_cell.length_c   1.000
_cell.angle_alpha   90.00
_cell.angle_beta   90.00
_cell.angle_gamma   90.00
#
_symmetry.space_group_name_H-M   'P 1'
#
loop_
_entity.id
_entity.type
_entity.pdbx_description
1 polymer ?
#
loop_
_entity_poly.entity_id
_entity_poly.type
_entity_poly.pdbx_seq_one_letter_code
_entity_poly.pdbx_strand_id
1 'polypeptide(L)'
;MKSEQQTRAFSTRAFVALMICFSGLGLPVTGIANHIYGFSPPTFERHAWMSAHNALGILFVVFSIWHVLLNSRALWSHVRSAAGGLPAISREALLAGAFVALTLLVFVGHAFHGGR
;
A
#
# COMPACT_ATOMS: atom_id res chain seq x y z
N MET A 1 -16.38 -29.30 -34.80
CA MET A 1 -15.31 -28.71 -33.95
C MET A 1 -15.94 -28.17 -32.68
N LYS A 2 -15.89 -28.90 -31.57
CA LYS A 2 -16.25 -28.37 -30.25
C LYS A 2 -15.02 -27.63 -29.74
N SER A 3 -15.11 -26.31 -29.61
CA SER A 3 -14.11 -25.51 -28.93
C SER A 3 -14.13 -25.92 -27.46
N GLU A 4 -13.11 -26.66 -27.01
CA GLU A 4 -12.89 -26.90 -25.58
C GLU A 4 -12.61 -25.56 -24.91
N GLN A 5 -13.62 -25.01 -24.23
CA GLN A 5 -13.40 -23.91 -23.29
C GLN A 5 -12.57 -24.45 -22.13
N GLN A 6 -11.26 -24.29 -22.20
CA GLN A 6 -10.39 -24.47 -21.04
C GLN A 6 -10.86 -23.52 -19.94
N THR A 7 -11.49 -24.06 -18.90
CA THR A 7 -11.82 -23.32 -17.69
C THR A 7 -10.51 -22.96 -16.98
N ARG A 8 -10.02 -21.74 -17.22
CA ARG A 8 -8.87 -21.20 -16.48
C ARG A 8 -9.22 -21.20 -14.99
N ALA A 9 -8.43 -21.95 -14.21
CA ALA A 9 -8.55 -21.92 -12.75
C ALA A 9 -8.30 -20.50 -12.23
N PHE A 10 -9.05 -20.11 -11.20
CA PHE A 10 -8.89 -18.81 -10.56
C PHE A 10 -7.49 -18.66 -9.96
N SER A 11 -6.79 -17.58 -10.31
CA SER A 11 -5.46 -17.29 -9.76
C SER A 11 -5.58 -16.33 -8.59
N THR A 12 -5.49 -16.85 -7.36
CA THR A 12 -5.49 -16.05 -6.13
C THR A 12 -4.41 -14.97 -6.15
N ARG A 13 -3.24 -15.27 -6.73
CA ARG A 13 -2.14 -14.29 -6.85
C ARG A 13 -2.51 -13.12 -7.77
N ALA A 14 -3.12 -13.42 -8.92
CA ALA A 14 -3.57 -12.38 -9.84
C ALA A 14 -4.68 -11.54 -9.23
N PHE A 15 -5.62 -12.17 -8.52
CA PHE A 15 -6.68 -11.47 -7.80
C PHE A 15 -6.13 -10.51 -6.75
N VAL A 16 -5.22 -10.97 -5.88
CA VAL A 16 -4.61 -10.13 -4.85
C VAL A 16 -3.85 -8.95 -5.49
N ALA A 17 -3.09 -9.19 -6.56
CA ALA A 17 -2.38 -8.12 -7.27
C ALA A 17 -3.34 -7.08 -7.89
N LEU A 18 -4.46 -7.53 -8.46
CA LEU A 18 -5.50 -6.63 -8.98
C LEU A 18 -6.13 -5.79 -7.87
N MET A 19 -6.41 -6.39 -6.70
CA MET A 19 -6.98 -5.66 -5.56
C MET A 19 -6.00 -4.60 -5.02
N ILE A 20 -4.71 -4.91 -4.94
CA ILE A 20 -3.67 -3.92 -4.60
C ILE A 20 -3.62 -2.81 -5.64
N CYS A 21 -3.65 -3.15 -6.93
CA CYS A 21 -3.62 -2.15 -8.00
C CYS A 21 -4.84 -1.21 -7.92
N PHE A 22 -6.04 -1.78 -7.80
CA PHE A 22 -7.28 -1.01 -7.72
C PHE A 22 -7.30 -0.10 -6.50
N SER A 23 -7.01 -0.64 -5.31
CA SER A 23 -6.99 0.15 -4.08
C SER A 23 -5.84 1.17 -4.06
N GLY A 24 -4.67 0.79 -4.55
CA GLY A 24 -3.48 1.63 -4.65
C GLY A 24 -3.65 2.81 -5.60
N LEU A 25 -4.36 2.64 -6.72
CA LEU A 25 -4.71 3.73 -7.64
C LEU A 25 -5.88 4.58 -7.10
N GLY A 26 -6.83 3.96 -6.39
CA GLY A 26 -7.94 4.67 -5.78
C GLY A 26 -7.52 5.58 -4.61
N LEU A 27 -6.45 5.25 -3.90
CA LEU A 27 -5.94 6.04 -2.77
C LEU A 27 -5.50 7.46 -3.18
N PRO A 28 -4.67 7.68 -4.21
CA PRO A 28 -4.36 9.02 -4.72
C PRO A 28 -5.60 9.81 -5.14
N VAL A 29 -6.53 9.17 -5.86
CA VAL A 29 -7.75 9.83 -6.34
C VAL A 29 -8.60 10.32 -5.17
N THR A 30 -8.89 9.43 -4.23
CA THR A 30 -9.67 9.77 -3.03
C THR A 30 -8.92 10.70 -2.07
N GLY A 31 -7.58 10.63 -2.05
CA GLY A 31 -6.72 11.53 -1.29
C GLY A 31 -6.75 12.96 -1.82
N ILE A 32 -6.73 13.14 -3.15
CA ILE A 32 -6.91 14.44 -3.81
C ILE A 32 -8.30 15.00 -3.49
N ALA A 33 -9.36 14.17 -3.58
CA ALA A 33 -10.70 14.59 -3.20
C ALA A 33 -10.74 15.06 -1.73
N ASN A 34 -10.20 14.29 -0.80
CA ASN A 34 -10.11 14.69 0.60
C ASN A 34 -9.31 15.97 0.83
N HIS A 35 -8.25 16.21 0.03
CA HIS A 35 -7.50 17.46 0.08
C HIS A 35 -8.34 18.65 -0.38
N ILE A 36 -9.13 18.51 -1.46
CA ILE A 36 -10.03 19.56 -1.97
C ILE A 36 -11.12 19.88 -0.96
N TYR A 37 -11.76 18.86 -0.38
CA TYR A 37 -12.83 19.03 0.61
C TYR A 37 -12.32 19.27 2.04
N GLY A 38 -11.00 19.31 2.25
CA GLY A 38 -10.39 19.31 3.59
C GLY A 38 -10.71 20.56 4.42
N PHE A 39 -10.90 21.71 3.77
CA PHE A 39 -11.22 23.00 4.40
C PHE A 39 -12.71 23.34 4.37
N SER A 40 -13.52 22.50 3.72
CA SER A 40 -14.97 22.71 3.67
C SER A 40 -15.62 22.31 5.01
N PRO A 41 -16.74 22.95 5.39
CA PRO A 41 -17.57 22.47 6.48
C PRO A 41 -17.93 20.98 6.30
N PRO A 42 -18.31 20.26 7.37
CA PRO A 42 -18.73 18.87 7.27
C PRO A 42 -19.92 18.73 6.30
N THR A 43 -19.64 18.26 5.09
CA THR A 43 -20.64 17.94 4.07
C THR A 43 -20.72 16.44 3.88
N PHE A 44 -21.86 15.97 3.34
CA PHE A 44 -22.03 14.58 2.96
C PHE A 44 -20.92 14.09 2.01
N GLU A 45 -20.55 14.92 1.01
CA GLU A 45 -19.49 14.60 0.06
C GLU A 45 -18.14 14.38 0.73
N ARG A 46 -17.76 15.25 1.68
CA ARG A 46 -16.52 15.10 2.45
C ARG A 46 -16.50 13.78 3.22
N HIS A 47 -17.61 13.42 3.88
CA HIS A 47 -17.71 12.16 4.61
C HIS A 47 -17.67 10.94 3.68
N ALA A 48 -18.28 11.02 2.50
CA ALA A 48 -18.26 9.95 1.51
C ALA A 48 -16.84 9.70 0.98
N TRP A 49 -16.12 10.75 0.57
CA TRP A 49 -14.74 10.65 0.10
C TRP A 49 -13.77 10.18 1.18
N MET A 50 -13.95 10.65 2.42
CA MET A 50 -13.16 10.21 3.56
C MET A 50 -13.38 8.73 3.87
N SER A 51 -14.64 8.29 3.87
CA SER A 51 -14.99 6.88 4.09
C SER A 51 -14.45 5.98 2.98
N ALA A 52 -14.56 6.41 1.72
CA ALA A 52 -14.01 5.69 0.58
C ALA A 52 -12.49 5.56 0.67
N HIS A 53 -11.79 6.65 1.00
CA HIS A 53 -10.33 6.63 1.19
C HIS A 53 -9.91 5.65 2.27
N ASN A 54 -10.59 5.67 3.42
CA ASN A 54 -10.30 4.77 4.53
C ASN A 54 -10.56 3.30 4.16
N ALA A 55 -11.67 3.01 3.49
CA ALA A 55 -11.99 1.67 3.03
C ALA A 55 -10.94 1.15 2.03
N LEU A 56 -10.52 1.97 1.06
CA LEU A 56 -9.45 1.63 0.12
C LEU A 56 -8.11 1.43 0.84
N GLY A 57 -7.81 2.24 1.85
CA GLY A 57 -6.59 2.10 2.67
C GLY A 57 -6.54 0.76 3.40
N ILE A 58 -7.64 0.36 4.04
CA ILE A 58 -7.76 -0.93 4.72
C ILE A 58 -7.59 -2.07 3.72
N LEU A 59 -8.29 -2.02 2.57
CA LEU A 59 -8.17 -3.03 1.53
C LEU A 59 -6.72 -3.13 1.02
N PHE A 60 -6.09 -2.00 0.74
CA PHE A 60 -4.70 -1.96 0.27
C PHE A 60 -3.75 -2.63 1.26
N VAL A 61 -3.87 -2.33 2.56
CA VAL A 61 -3.03 -2.93 3.61
C VAL A 61 -3.26 -4.44 3.69
N VAL A 62 -4.52 -4.88 3.77
CA VAL A 62 -4.86 -6.31 3.90
C VAL A 62 -4.34 -7.09 2.70
N PHE A 63 -4.60 -6.62 1.47
CA PHE A 63 -4.12 -7.30 0.27
C PHE A 63 -2.61 -7.23 0.10
N SER A 64 -1.95 -6.15 0.53
CA SER A 64 -0.49 -6.05 0.54
C SER A 64 0.14 -7.08 1.47
N ILE A 65 -0.39 -7.26 2.69
CA ILE A 65 0.05 -8.32 3.60
C ILE A 65 -0.16 -9.68 2.95
N TRP A 66 -1.34 -9.93 2.38
CA TRP A 66 -1.63 -11.20 1.72
C TRP A 66 -0.69 -11.46 0.54
N HIS A 67 -0.39 -10.44 -0.27
CA HIS A 67 0.56 -10.55 -1.38
C HIS A 67 1.96 -10.94 -0.91
N VAL A 68 2.43 -10.31 0.17
CA VAL A 68 3.72 -10.66 0.79
C VAL A 68 3.71 -12.11 1.27
N LEU A 69 2.63 -12.58 1.91
CA LEU A 69 2.53 -13.96 2.36
C LEU A 69 2.56 -14.96 1.18
N LEU A 70 1.82 -14.67 0.09
CA LEU A 70 1.78 -15.52 -1.10
C LEU A 70 3.13 -15.57 -1.86
N ASN A 71 3.89 -14.47 -1.82
CA ASN A 71 5.19 -14.34 -2.49
C ASN A 71 6.39 -14.45 -1.53
N SER A 72 6.15 -14.79 -0.26
CA SER A 72 7.16 -14.84 0.80
C SER A 72 8.31 -15.78 0.46
N ARG A 73 8.04 -16.95 -0.12
CA ARG A 73 9.09 -17.90 -0.53
C ARG A 73 10.04 -17.33 -1.58
N ALA A 74 9.51 -16.62 -2.58
CA ALA A 74 10.32 -15.95 -3.60
C ALA A 74 11.13 -14.80 -2.99
N LEU A 75 10.50 -14.03 -2.10
CA LEU A 75 11.15 -12.95 -1.35
C LEU A 75 12.32 -13.49 -0.51
N TRP A 76 12.10 -14.55 0.27
CA TRP A 76 13.14 -15.18 1.10
C TRP A 76 14.26 -15.82 0.28
N SER A 77 13.93 -16.38 -0.90
CA SER A 77 14.94 -16.89 -1.83
C SER A 77 15.84 -15.76 -2.34
N HIS A 78 15.25 -14.65 -2.79
CA HIS A 78 16.02 -13.47 -3.21
C HIS A 78 16.80 -12.85 -2.07
N VAL A 79 16.22 -12.71 -0.88
CA VAL A 79 16.91 -12.19 0.30
C VAL A 79 18.08 -13.10 0.69
N ARG A 80 17.91 -14.42 0.67
CA ARG A 80 18.98 -15.37 1.03
C ARG A 80 20.07 -15.44 -0.04
N SER A 81 19.71 -15.37 -1.32
CA SER A 81 20.66 -15.28 -2.43
C SER A 81 21.43 -13.96 -2.41
N ALA A 82 20.76 -12.84 -2.12
CA ALA A 82 21.40 -11.54 -1.95
C ALA A 82 22.24 -11.47 -0.66
N ALA A 83 21.81 -12.08 0.44
CA ALA A 83 22.58 -12.11 1.70
C ALA A 83 23.92 -12.86 1.57
N GLY A 84 24.08 -13.73 0.57
CA GLY A 84 25.36 -14.37 0.26
C GLY A 84 26.37 -13.47 -0.47
N GLY A 85 25.93 -12.32 -1.02
CA GLY A 85 26.76 -11.41 -1.82
C GLY A 85 26.60 -9.92 -1.51
N LEU A 86 25.71 -9.53 -0.59
CA LEU A 86 25.57 -8.15 -0.14
C LEU A 86 26.64 -7.84 0.91
N PRO A 87 27.43 -6.76 0.76
CA PRO A 87 28.15 -6.21 1.90
C PRO A 87 27.12 -5.89 2.99
N ALA A 88 27.46 -6.16 4.25
CA ALA A 88 26.58 -5.88 5.39
C ALA A 88 25.95 -4.48 5.23
N ILE A 89 24.63 -4.37 5.41
CA ILE A 89 23.91 -3.09 5.39
C ILE A 89 24.73 -2.09 6.20
N SER A 90 25.26 -1.05 5.53
CA SER A 90 26.11 -0.10 6.23
C SER A 90 25.28 0.59 7.30
N ARG A 91 25.91 0.92 8.42
CA ARG A 91 25.28 1.64 9.52
C ARG A 91 24.64 2.95 9.01
N GLU A 92 25.20 3.54 7.96
CA GLU A 92 24.69 4.74 7.28
C GLU A 92 23.37 4.48 6.57
N ALA A 93 23.20 3.35 5.87
CA ALA A 93 21.93 3.01 5.22
C ALA A 93 20.81 2.77 6.25
N LEU A 94 21.14 2.14 7.38
CA LEU A 94 20.24 1.99 8.52
C LEU A 94 19.85 3.35 9.12
N LEU A 95 20.82 4.23 9.33
CA LEU A 95 20.59 5.58 9.85
C LEU A 95 19.80 6.45 8.87
N ALA A 96 20.06 6.34 7.56
CA ALA A 96 19.30 7.05 6.52
C ALA A 96 17.85 6.57 6.48
N GLY A 97 17.62 5.25 6.56
CA GLY A 97 16.28 4.69 6.66
C GLY A 97 15.54 5.14 7.92
N ALA A 98 16.22 5.13 9.07
CA ALA A 98 15.66 5.61 10.33
C ALA A 98 15.35 7.12 10.28
N PHE A 99 16.23 7.92 9.67
CA PHE A 99 16.04 9.36 9.51
C PHE A 99 14.84 9.67 8.62
N VAL A 100 14.71 9.00 7.46
CA VAL A 100 13.55 9.14 6.57
C VAL A 100 12.26 8.72 7.27
N ALA A 101 12.27 7.59 7.98
CA ALA A 101 11.11 7.15 8.75
C ALA A 101 10.71 8.16 9.84
N LEU A 102 11.70 8.72 10.56
CA LEU A 102 11.48 9.75 11.57
C LEU A 102 10.91 11.03 10.95
N THR A 103 11.44 11.48 9.81
CA THR A 103 10.92 12.67 9.13
C THR A 103 9.48 12.45 8.69
N LEU A 104 9.16 11.30 8.10
CA LEU A 104 7.79 10.95 7.74
C LEU A 104 6.87 10.95 8.97
N LEU A 105 7.29 10.37 10.09
CA LEU A 105 6.52 10.37 11.33
C LEU A 105 6.31 11.77 11.90
N VAL A 106 7.31 12.65 11.83
CA VAL A 106 7.20 14.04 12.30
C VAL A 106 6.26 14.85 11.40
N PHE A 107 6.40 14.76 10.07
CA PHE A 107 5.54 15.52 9.14
C PHE A 107 4.09 15.03 9.19
N VAL A 108 3.87 13.72 9.19
CA VAL A 108 2.52 13.15 9.34
C VAL A 108 1.98 13.45 10.73
N GLY A 109 2.77 13.29 11.79
CA GLY A 109 2.38 13.57 13.17
C GLY A 109 2.04 15.05 13.43
N HIS A 110 2.74 15.98 12.78
CA HIS A 110 2.44 17.40 12.85
C HIS A 110 1.08 17.73 12.22
N ALA A 111 0.70 17.07 11.12
CA ALA A 111 -0.62 17.22 10.52
C ALA A 111 -1.75 16.78 11.48
N PHE A 112 -1.50 15.84 12.39
CA PHE A 112 -2.45 15.43 13.43
C PHE A 112 -2.48 16.36 14.66
N HIS A 113 -1.41 17.09 14.96
CA HIS A 113 -1.36 18.02 16.10
C HIS A 113 -1.77 19.46 15.74
N GLY A 114 -1.52 19.92 14.52
CA GLY A 114 -1.85 21.29 14.07
C GLY A 114 -3.30 21.50 13.61
N GLY A 115 -4.13 20.44 13.63
CA GLY A 115 -5.54 20.49 13.24
C GLY A 115 -6.54 20.59 14.39
N ARG A 116 -6.07 20.96 15.60
CA ARG A 116 -6.92 21.26 16.76
C ARG A 116 -7.18 22.75 16.87
#